data_AF-A0A6J4KM31-F1
#
_entry.id   AF-A0A6J4KM31-F1
#
_cell.length_a   1.000
_cell.length_b   1.000
_cell.length_c   1.000
_cell.angle_alpha   90.00
_cell.angle_beta   90.00
_cell.angle_gamma   90.00
#
_symmetry.space_group_name_H-M   'P 1'
#
loop_
_entity.id
_entity.type
_entity.pdbx_description
1 polymer ?
#
loop_
_entity_poly.entity_id
_entity_poly.type
_entity_poly.pdbx_seq_one_letter_code
_entity_poly.pdbx_strand_id
1 'polypeptide(L)'
;MLAAAALISAAGCSFLRDPTPVEAMGEQPSVHALLMTGSDTVKVLLQRVGAAPRGQEPVQARPILGGDVSLVVGGETVKLASSPAGFSGCATQSFGSQLPADANGCYAAVLPGGVKPGAEYALRIRLPGGETIEGRTTALAALRVESPTAGARIHVKARTFNGGSDDFTRLPIRVRGAERAGGVSIDFIPLAVYSRGQRVTDFQCSVEYPRSAVIRPDAQGAITLPIAGVQCVPRTQPDPQFRTDSVRATLRAVAFDSAYLRYVEAQEQNSVSAREVTVGVTGAIGLFAAAARAEHEVVLIPCQPSQPCPAP
;
A
#
# COMPACT_ATOMS: atom_id res chain seq x y z
N MET A 1 -72.09 12.28 25.79
CA MET A 1 -71.57 12.60 24.45
C MET A 1 -70.06 12.56 24.53
N LEU A 2 -69.45 11.62 23.82
CA LEU A 2 -68.02 11.32 23.81
C LEU A 2 -67.24 12.38 23.02
N ALA A 3 -66.09 12.81 23.54
CA ALA A 3 -65.03 13.43 22.75
C ALA A 3 -63.81 12.51 22.79
N ALA A 4 -63.57 11.82 21.68
CA ALA A 4 -62.45 10.92 21.47
C ALA A 4 -61.22 11.70 20.98
N ALA A 5 -60.05 11.25 21.42
CA ALA A 5 -58.74 11.74 21.03
C ALA A 5 -58.45 11.56 19.54
N ALA A 6 -57.73 12.51 18.95
CA ALA A 6 -57.00 12.32 17.70
C ALA A 6 -55.61 12.98 17.85
N LEU A 7 -54.64 12.14 18.21
CA LEU A 7 -53.20 12.35 18.09
C LEU A 7 -52.72 11.33 17.04
N ILE A 8 -51.60 11.62 16.37
CA ILE A 8 -50.88 10.81 15.36
C ILE A 8 -51.39 11.14 13.93
N SER A 9 -50.62 11.71 12.99
CA SER A 9 -49.32 11.25 12.50
C SER A 9 -48.48 12.40 11.91
N ALA A 10 -47.42 12.81 12.62
CA ALA A 10 -46.26 13.45 12.00
C ALA A 10 -45.07 12.52 12.22
N ALA A 11 -45.12 11.35 11.58
CA ALA A 11 -43.98 10.44 11.50
C ALA A 11 -43.21 10.79 10.22
N GLY A 12 -41.91 11.03 10.40
CA GLY A 12 -41.03 11.66 9.45
C GLY A 12 -41.03 11.02 8.06
N CYS A 13 -41.08 11.89 7.06
CA CYS A 13 -40.34 11.68 5.83
C CYS A 13 -38.85 11.63 6.19
N SER A 14 -38.38 10.51 6.74
CA SER A 14 -36.99 10.14 6.60
C SER A 14 -36.71 10.18 5.11
N PHE A 15 -35.80 11.08 4.71
CA PHE A 15 -35.22 11.11 3.37
C PHE A 15 -34.53 9.75 3.14
N LEU A 16 -35.31 8.73 2.78
CA LEU A 16 -34.83 7.48 2.21
C LEU A 16 -34.32 7.86 0.82
N ARG A 17 -33.05 8.26 0.78
CA ARG A 17 -32.31 8.35 -0.47
C ARG A 17 -32.32 6.94 -1.07
N ASP A 18 -32.62 6.84 -2.35
CA ASP A 18 -32.48 5.58 -3.06
C ASP A 18 -31.07 5.02 -2.83
N PRO A 19 -30.92 3.73 -2.46
CA PRO A 19 -29.62 3.14 -2.30
C PRO A 19 -28.82 3.32 -3.58
N THR A 20 -27.56 3.69 -3.44
CA THR A 20 -26.64 3.63 -4.59
C THR A 20 -26.67 2.22 -5.19
N PRO A 21 -26.40 2.04 -6.50
CA PRO A 21 -26.39 0.71 -7.10
C PRO A 21 -25.56 -0.31 -6.32
N VAL A 22 -24.50 0.14 -5.64
CA VAL A 22 -23.63 -0.68 -4.78
C VAL A 22 -24.27 -1.01 -3.43
N GLU A 23 -25.03 -0.09 -2.82
CA GLU A 23 -25.80 -0.35 -1.59
C GLU A 23 -27.00 -1.28 -1.84
N ALA A 24 -27.54 -1.29 -3.06
CA ALA A 24 -28.62 -2.20 -3.48
C ALA A 24 -28.12 -3.63 -3.77
N MET A 25 -26.81 -3.82 -3.93
CA MET A 25 -26.17 -5.05 -4.39
C MET A 25 -25.61 -5.93 -3.25
N GLY A 26 -26.26 -6.05 -2.09
CA GLY A 26 -25.93 -7.05 -1.06
C GLY A 26 -24.43 -7.17 -0.68
N GLU A 27 -23.98 -8.36 -0.27
CA GLU A 27 -22.56 -8.65 -0.04
C GLU A 27 -21.84 -8.97 -1.37
N GLN A 28 -20.82 -8.16 -1.74
CA GLN A 28 -20.04 -8.33 -2.96
C GLN A 28 -18.75 -9.12 -2.70
N PRO A 29 -18.33 -10.02 -3.63
CA PRO A 29 -17.02 -10.63 -3.55
C PRO A 29 -15.92 -9.58 -3.80
N SER A 30 -14.86 -9.67 -3.01
CA SER A 30 -13.70 -8.80 -3.04
C SER A 30 -12.43 -9.64 -3.22
N VAL A 31 -11.57 -9.19 -4.13
CA VAL A 31 -10.27 -9.81 -4.44
C VAL A 31 -9.16 -8.79 -4.28
N HIS A 32 -8.12 -9.17 -3.55
CA HIS A 32 -6.88 -8.41 -3.48
C HIS A 32 -5.69 -9.31 -3.74
N ALA A 33 -5.01 -9.07 -4.85
CA ALA A 33 -3.84 -9.82 -5.27
C ALA A 33 -2.81 -8.90 -5.91
N LEU A 34 -1.61 -8.85 -5.34
CA LEU A 34 -0.48 -8.07 -5.87
C LEU A 34 0.68 -9.01 -6.20
N LEU A 35 0.99 -9.16 -7.48
CA LEU A 35 2.13 -9.95 -7.94
C LEU A 35 3.42 -9.15 -7.76
N MET A 36 4.25 -9.57 -6.81
CA MET A 36 5.56 -8.96 -6.60
C MET A 36 6.60 -9.64 -7.48
N THR A 37 7.17 -8.91 -8.43
CA THR A 37 8.22 -9.40 -9.33
C THR A 37 9.41 -9.93 -8.53
N GLY A 38 9.87 -11.14 -8.87
CA GLY A 38 10.93 -11.85 -8.14
C GLY A 38 10.47 -12.58 -6.87
N SER A 39 9.21 -12.44 -6.45
CA SER A 39 8.63 -13.27 -5.38
C SER A 39 8.46 -14.70 -5.86
N ASP A 40 8.77 -15.66 -4.99
CA ASP A 40 8.48 -17.07 -5.17
C ASP A 40 7.07 -17.46 -4.72
N THR A 41 6.37 -16.55 -4.05
CA THR A 41 5.03 -16.77 -3.51
C THR A 41 4.03 -15.79 -4.11
N VAL A 42 2.83 -16.31 -4.37
CA VAL A 42 1.66 -15.53 -4.77
C VAL A 42 0.61 -15.68 -3.68
N LYS A 43 -0.06 -14.56 -3.37
CA LYS A 43 -1.10 -14.48 -2.36
C LYS A 43 -2.33 -13.76 -2.93
N VAL A 44 -3.50 -14.29 -2.62
CA VAL A 44 -4.80 -13.77 -3.05
C VAL A 44 -5.70 -13.73 -1.82
N LEU A 45 -6.12 -12.54 -1.41
CA LEU A 45 -7.15 -12.38 -0.38
C LEU A 45 -8.51 -12.39 -1.06
N LEU A 46 -9.41 -13.23 -0.55
CA LEU A 46 -10.77 -13.39 -1.05
C LEU A 46 -11.78 -13.27 0.10
N GLN A 47 -12.66 -12.27 0.00
CA GLN A 47 -13.62 -11.91 1.04
C GLN A 47 -14.97 -11.51 0.44
N ARG A 48 -16.04 -11.55 1.24
CA ARG A 48 -17.30 -10.84 0.97
C ARG A 48 -17.32 -9.57 1.81
N VAL A 49 -17.66 -8.46 1.18
CA VAL A 49 -17.86 -7.20 1.87
C VAL A 49 -19.29 -6.71 1.65
N GLY A 50 -19.98 -6.38 2.75
CA GLY A 50 -21.27 -5.73 2.69
C GLY A 50 -21.15 -4.21 2.54
N ALA A 51 -22.20 -3.58 2.06
CA ALA A 51 -22.35 -2.12 2.14
C ALA A 51 -22.56 -1.71 3.61
N ALA A 52 -21.70 -0.83 4.13
CA ALA A 52 -21.96 -0.13 5.39
C ALA A 52 -22.71 1.16 5.09
N PRO A 53 -23.78 1.47 5.84
CA PRO A 53 -24.41 2.78 5.78
C PRO A 53 -23.38 3.90 6.01
N ARG A 54 -23.55 5.04 5.33
CA ARG A 54 -22.67 6.21 5.53
C ARG A 54 -22.58 6.58 7.01
N GLY A 55 -21.35 6.71 7.51
CA GLY A 55 -21.08 7.13 8.90
C GLY A 55 -21.07 6.00 9.94
N GLN A 56 -21.22 4.74 9.52
CA GLN A 56 -21.01 3.57 10.39
C GLN A 56 -19.69 2.87 10.09
N GLU A 57 -19.14 2.17 11.09
CA GLU A 57 -17.96 1.32 10.91
C GLU A 57 -18.19 0.32 9.75
N PRO A 58 -17.12 -0.01 8.99
CA PRO A 58 -17.25 -0.92 7.86
C PRO A 58 -17.86 -2.26 8.30
N VAL A 59 -18.84 -2.77 7.52
CA VAL A 59 -19.34 -4.14 7.65
C VAL A 59 -18.14 -5.07 7.67
N GLN A 60 -18.04 -5.87 8.73
CA GLN A 60 -16.96 -6.82 8.95
C GLN A 60 -16.81 -7.70 7.70
N ALA A 61 -15.64 -7.62 7.04
CA ALA A 61 -15.35 -8.43 5.87
C ALA A 61 -15.38 -9.92 6.27
N ARG A 62 -16.09 -10.74 5.50
CA ARG A 62 -16.20 -12.18 5.76
C ARG A 62 -15.29 -12.95 4.81
N PRO A 63 -14.45 -13.88 5.29
CA PRO A 63 -13.61 -14.68 4.42
C PRO A 63 -14.45 -15.58 3.50
N ILE A 64 -14.06 -15.72 2.23
CA ILE A 64 -14.65 -16.74 1.35
C ILE A 64 -13.75 -17.97 1.38
N LEU A 65 -14.30 -19.07 1.90
CA LEU A 65 -13.61 -20.36 2.02
C LEU A 65 -14.10 -21.34 0.95
N GLY A 66 -13.23 -22.27 0.54
CA GLY A 66 -13.59 -23.36 -0.37
C GLY A 66 -13.70 -22.99 -1.86
N GLY A 67 -13.17 -21.83 -2.27
CA GLY A 67 -13.06 -21.49 -3.69
C GLY A 67 -11.90 -22.24 -4.38
N ASP A 68 -12.03 -22.48 -5.69
CA ASP A 68 -10.91 -22.95 -6.53
C ASP A 68 -10.18 -21.71 -7.06
N VAL A 69 -8.99 -21.44 -6.53
CA VAL A 69 -8.16 -20.27 -6.86
C VAL A 69 -6.96 -20.74 -7.65
N SER A 70 -6.75 -20.17 -8.83
CA SER A 70 -5.63 -20.54 -9.70
C SER A 70 -5.03 -19.35 -10.41
N LEU A 71 -3.73 -19.44 -10.66
CA LEU A 71 -2.97 -18.49 -11.47
C LEU A 71 -2.48 -19.21 -12.71
N VAL A 72 -2.66 -18.61 -13.88
CA VAL A 72 -2.20 -19.12 -15.17
C VAL A 72 -1.05 -18.27 -15.67
N VAL A 73 0.08 -18.91 -16.01
CA VAL A 73 1.27 -18.27 -16.57
C VAL A 73 1.86 -19.14 -17.67
N GLY A 74 2.07 -18.59 -18.87
CA GLY A 74 2.66 -19.36 -19.98
C GLY A 74 1.92 -20.65 -20.35
N GLY A 75 0.62 -20.74 -20.07
CA GLY A 75 -0.20 -21.94 -20.26
C GLY A 75 -0.19 -22.94 -19.09
N GLU A 76 0.71 -22.78 -18.12
CA GLU A 76 0.71 -23.57 -16.89
C GLU A 76 -0.30 -23.01 -15.89
N THR A 77 -0.96 -23.91 -15.15
CA THR A 77 -1.92 -23.54 -14.09
C THR A 77 -1.36 -23.91 -12.73
N VAL A 78 -1.26 -22.94 -11.84
CA VAL A 78 -0.84 -23.12 -10.44
C VAL A 78 -2.07 -22.93 -9.55
N LYS A 79 -2.42 -23.95 -8.77
CA LYS A 79 -3.50 -23.88 -7.80
C LYS A 79 -3.02 -23.28 -6.48
N LEU A 80 -3.79 -22.35 -5.93
CA LEU A 80 -3.53 -21.74 -4.63
C LEU A 80 -4.37 -22.44 -3.57
N ALA A 81 -3.72 -22.83 -2.48
CA ALA A 81 -4.40 -23.42 -1.33
C ALA A 81 -4.79 -22.32 -0.34
N SER A 82 -5.89 -22.50 0.38
CA SER A 82 -6.20 -21.66 1.55
C SER A 82 -5.01 -21.71 2.52
N SER A 83 -4.51 -20.56 2.97
CA SER A 83 -3.24 -20.37 3.68
C SER A 83 -2.91 -21.54 4.61
N PRO A 84 -1.94 -22.38 4.23
CA PRO A 84 -1.52 -23.52 5.05
C PRO A 84 -0.93 -23.05 6.40
N ALA A 85 -0.89 -23.95 7.39
CA ALA A 85 -0.19 -23.69 8.64
C ALA A 85 1.27 -23.27 8.36
N GLY A 86 1.70 -22.13 8.90
CA GLY A 86 3.05 -21.58 8.71
C GLY A 86 3.17 -20.47 7.65
N PHE A 87 2.12 -20.18 6.87
CA PHE A 87 2.11 -19.01 6.00
C PHE A 87 1.70 -17.76 6.79
N SER A 88 2.49 -16.69 6.69
CA SER A 88 2.02 -15.34 7.07
C SER A 88 0.75 -15.04 6.27
N GLY A 89 -0.29 -14.48 6.93
CA GLY A 89 -1.54 -14.10 6.27
C GLY A 89 -1.34 -13.23 5.03
N CYS A 90 -2.41 -13.02 4.27
CA CYS A 90 -2.39 -12.09 3.14
C CYS A 90 -2.15 -10.69 3.71
N ALA A 91 -0.91 -10.22 3.65
CA ALA A 91 -0.58 -8.85 3.93
C ALA A 91 -1.09 -8.02 2.75
N THR A 92 -2.29 -7.46 2.86
CA THR A 92 -2.71 -6.37 1.99
C THR A 92 -2.07 -5.09 2.51
N GLN A 93 -0.76 -4.94 2.30
CA GLN A 93 -0.17 -3.61 2.39
C GLN A 93 -0.62 -2.85 1.15
N SER A 94 -1.78 -2.23 1.28
CA SER A 94 -2.16 -1.05 0.50
C SER A 94 -1.44 0.15 1.13
N PHE A 95 -1.05 1.13 0.34
CA PHE A 95 -0.64 2.43 0.88
C PHE A 95 -1.63 2.90 1.95
N GLY A 96 -1.10 3.25 3.12
CA GLY A 96 -1.84 3.98 4.16
C GLY A 96 -2.98 3.23 4.89
N SER A 97 -3.36 2.02 4.49
CA SER A 97 -4.39 1.25 5.21
C SER A 97 -4.04 -0.24 5.31
N GLN A 98 -3.82 -0.69 6.55
CA GLN A 98 -3.86 -2.12 6.87
C GLN A 98 -5.33 -2.53 6.89
N LEU A 99 -5.77 -3.34 5.92
CA LEU A 99 -6.87 -4.25 6.23
C LEU A 99 -6.32 -5.27 7.24
N PRO A 100 -7.12 -5.68 8.24
CA PRO A 100 -6.66 -6.62 9.25
C PRO A 100 -6.07 -7.87 8.57
N ALA A 101 -4.89 -8.26 9.04
CA ALA A 101 -4.18 -9.45 8.57
C ALA A 101 -4.88 -10.72 9.09
N ASP A 102 -6.11 -10.95 8.68
CA ASP A 102 -6.79 -12.20 8.96
C ASP A 102 -6.25 -13.26 8.00
N ALA A 103 -5.74 -14.35 8.56
CA ALA A 103 -5.32 -15.52 7.80
C ALA A 103 -6.50 -16.19 7.05
N ASN A 104 -7.72 -15.92 7.49
CA ASN A 104 -8.94 -16.47 6.91
C ASN A 104 -9.26 -15.80 5.57
N GLY A 105 -9.52 -16.61 4.54
CA GLY A 105 -9.80 -16.13 3.18
C GLY A 105 -8.56 -15.80 2.34
N CYS A 106 -7.35 -16.04 2.88
CA CYS A 106 -6.12 -15.93 2.12
C CYS A 106 -5.81 -17.24 1.39
N TYR A 107 -5.48 -17.16 0.10
CA TYR A 107 -5.03 -18.27 -0.72
C TYR A 107 -3.59 -18.01 -1.16
N ALA A 108 -2.73 -19.01 -1.08
CA ALA A 108 -1.32 -18.87 -1.42
C ALA A 108 -0.77 -20.11 -2.15
N ALA A 109 0.24 -19.89 -2.98
CA ALA A 109 1.06 -20.94 -3.57
C ALA A 109 2.50 -20.46 -3.74
N VAL A 110 3.42 -21.43 -3.76
CA VAL A 110 4.75 -21.23 -4.33
C VAL A 110 4.63 -21.35 -5.84
N LEU A 111 5.15 -20.36 -6.56
CA LEU A 111 5.19 -20.32 -8.01
C LEU A 111 6.56 -20.85 -8.48
N PRO A 112 6.62 -21.99 -9.19
CA PRO A 112 7.88 -22.51 -9.71
C PRO A 112 8.61 -21.49 -10.59
N GLY A 113 9.84 -21.14 -10.20
CA GLY A 113 10.63 -20.11 -10.89
C GLY A 113 10.23 -18.67 -10.60
N GLY A 114 9.30 -18.44 -9.66
CA GLY A 114 8.87 -17.14 -9.18
C GLY A 114 8.08 -16.29 -10.19
N VAL A 115 7.69 -15.10 -9.75
CA VAL A 115 7.04 -14.09 -10.59
C VAL A 115 8.09 -13.51 -11.55
N LYS A 116 8.03 -13.93 -12.81
CA LYS A 116 9.00 -13.60 -13.86
C LYS A 116 8.73 -12.20 -14.41
N PRO A 117 9.75 -11.33 -14.50
CA PRO A 117 9.59 -10.00 -15.08
C PRO A 117 9.00 -10.04 -16.50
N GLY A 118 8.01 -9.20 -16.77
CA GLY A 118 7.37 -9.07 -18.09
C GLY A 118 6.41 -10.21 -18.48
N ALA A 119 6.24 -11.24 -17.65
CA ALA A 119 5.27 -12.31 -17.93
C ALA A 119 3.83 -11.84 -17.66
N GLU A 120 2.90 -12.28 -18.52
CA GLU A 120 1.46 -12.11 -18.29
C GLU A 120 0.96 -13.20 -17.36
N TYR A 121 0.14 -12.80 -16.39
CA TYR A 121 -0.50 -13.66 -15.41
C TYR A 121 -2.01 -13.47 -15.49
N ALA A 122 -2.74 -14.58 -15.52
CA ALA A 122 -4.20 -14.57 -15.41
C ALA A 122 -4.65 -15.22 -14.09
N LEU A 123 -5.42 -14.49 -13.30
CA LEU A 123 -6.07 -14.99 -12.09
C LEU A 123 -7.44 -15.58 -12.47
N ARG A 124 -7.73 -16.78 -11.99
CA ARG A 124 -9.03 -17.45 -12.16
C ARG A 124 -9.50 -17.98 -10.83
N ILE A 125 -10.67 -17.53 -10.40
CA ILE A 125 -11.30 -17.94 -9.15
C ILE A 125 -12.70 -18.45 -9.46
N ARG A 126 -13.03 -19.64 -8.96
CA ARG A 126 -14.40 -20.14 -8.92
C ARG A 126 -14.87 -20.15 -7.47
N LEU A 127 -15.88 -19.34 -7.15
CA LEU A 127 -16.48 -19.27 -5.83
C LEU A 127 -17.28 -20.56 -5.54
N PRO A 128 -17.52 -20.90 -4.25
CA PRO A 128 -18.34 -22.07 -3.89
C PRO A 128 -19.75 -22.05 -4.47
N GLY A 129 -20.33 -20.85 -4.68
CA GLY A 129 -21.64 -20.66 -5.30
C GLY A 129 -21.64 -20.82 -6.82
N GLY A 130 -20.48 -21.06 -7.44
CA GLY A 130 -20.31 -21.20 -8.88
C GLY A 130 -19.99 -19.91 -9.62
N GLU A 131 -20.03 -18.74 -8.96
CA GLU A 131 -19.61 -17.47 -9.57
C GLU A 131 -18.12 -17.52 -9.96
N THR A 132 -17.76 -16.84 -11.03
CA THR A 132 -16.38 -16.79 -11.54
C THR A 132 -15.81 -15.38 -11.47
N ILE A 133 -14.57 -15.27 -11.00
CA ILE A 133 -13.79 -14.04 -11.01
C ILE A 133 -12.54 -14.28 -11.85
N GLU A 134 -12.28 -13.37 -12.77
CA GLU A 134 -11.12 -13.43 -13.64
C GLU A 134 -10.32 -12.14 -13.55
N GLY A 135 -9.00 -12.21 -13.69
CA GLY A 135 -8.15 -11.03 -13.74
C GLY A 135 -6.91 -11.25 -14.58
N ARG A 136 -6.32 -10.17 -15.07
CA ARG A 136 -5.04 -10.20 -15.80
C ARG A 136 -4.14 -9.06 -15.38
N THR A 137 -2.85 -9.34 -15.26
CA THR A 137 -1.80 -8.34 -15.09
C THR A 137 -0.50 -8.82 -15.74
N THR A 138 0.44 -7.90 -15.94
CA THR A 138 1.79 -8.20 -16.43
C THR A 138 2.78 -7.85 -15.34
N ALA A 139 3.63 -8.80 -14.94
CA ALA A 139 4.68 -8.54 -13.97
C ALA A 139 5.62 -7.43 -14.47
N LEU A 140 5.98 -6.50 -13.59
CA LEU A 140 6.87 -5.40 -13.94
C LEU A 140 8.29 -5.90 -14.21
N ALA A 141 9.13 -5.03 -14.79
CA ALA A 141 10.55 -5.29 -14.85
C ALA A 141 11.15 -5.38 -13.44
N ALA A 142 12.23 -6.15 -13.29
CA ALA A 142 12.99 -6.14 -12.05
C ALA A 142 13.54 -4.73 -11.80
N LEU A 143 13.32 -4.20 -10.59
CA LEU A 143 13.79 -2.87 -10.24
C LEU A 143 15.24 -2.88 -9.77
N ARG A 144 15.93 -1.77 -10.01
CA ARG A 144 17.22 -1.47 -9.41
C ARG A 144 17.32 0.02 -9.11
N VAL A 145 17.71 0.35 -7.88
CA VAL A 145 18.08 1.73 -7.54
C VAL A 145 19.50 1.98 -8.05
N GLU A 146 19.64 2.94 -8.96
CA GLU A 146 20.92 3.34 -9.55
C GLU A 146 21.50 4.57 -8.85
N SER A 147 20.63 5.48 -8.41
CA SER A 147 20.98 6.64 -7.60
C SER A 147 19.91 6.86 -6.53
N PRO A 148 20.28 7.17 -5.28
CA PRO A 148 21.65 7.16 -4.75
C PRO A 148 22.28 5.76 -4.83
N THR A 149 23.61 5.65 -4.72
CA THR A 149 24.28 4.34 -4.65
C THR A 149 24.14 3.71 -3.27
N ALA A 150 24.33 2.40 -3.14
CA ALA A 150 24.37 1.75 -1.83
C ALA A 150 25.46 2.36 -0.93
N GLY A 151 25.12 2.61 0.34
CA GLY A 151 25.98 3.28 1.32
C GLY A 151 26.08 4.80 1.17
N ALA A 152 25.36 5.40 0.20
CA ALA A 152 25.40 6.85 -0.01
C ALA A 152 25.00 7.62 1.25
N ARG A 153 25.69 8.73 1.47
CA ARG A 153 25.45 9.67 2.55
C ARG A 153 24.55 10.79 2.03
N ILE A 154 23.31 10.84 2.50
CA ILE A 154 22.28 11.75 2.02
C ILE A 154 22.03 12.79 3.09
N HIS A 155 22.39 14.04 2.80
CA HIS A 155 22.09 15.15 3.69
C HIS A 155 20.62 15.51 3.57
N VAL A 156 19.90 15.46 4.69
CA VAL A 156 18.46 15.76 4.79
C VAL A 156 18.24 16.77 5.90
N LYS A 157 17.27 17.65 5.76
CA LYS A 157 16.97 18.63 6.82
C LYS A 157 16.56 17.92 8.12
N ALA A 158 17.11 18.38 9.25
CA ALA A 158 16.53 18.05 10.54
C ALA A 158 15.22 18.84 10.69
N ARG A 159 14.13 18.17 11.05
CA ARG A 159 12.86 18.85 11.24
C ARG A 159 12.95 19.82 12.43
N THR A 160 12.58 21.08 12.22
CA THR A 160 12.16 21.98 13.31
C THR A 160 10.64 22.02 13.35
N PHE A 161 10.04 21.85 14.52
CA PHE A 161 8.59 21.80 14.72
C PHE A 161 7.79 23.02 14.18
N ASN A 162 8.47 24.10 13.76
CA ASN A 162 7.84 25.38 13.37
C ASN A 162 8.15 25.85 11.92
N GLY A 163 8.66 24.97 11.05
CA GLY A 163 8.99 25.34 9.66
C GLY A 163 7.80 25.26 8.71
N GLY A 164 7.52 26.34 7.97
CA GLY A 164 6.48 26.41 6.93
C GLY A 164 6.72 25.49 5.72
N SER A 165 5.71 25.38 4.86
CA SER A 165 5.49 24.27 3.91
C SER A 165 6.37 24.18 2.68
N ASP A 166 7.47 24.94 2.55
CA ASP A 166 8.25 25.01 1.29
C ASP A 166 9.72 24.59 1.43
N ASP A 167 10.15 24.18 2.63
CA ASP A 167 11.56 23.92 2.92
C ASP A 167 11.97 22.44 2.81
N PHE A 168 12.05 21.91 1.58
CA PHE A 168 12.34 20.49 1.32
C PHE A 168 13.79 20.20 0.90
N THR A 169 14.31 19.04 1.27
CA THR A 169 15.46 18.42 0.58
C THR A 169 14.94 17.72 -0.66
N ARG A 170 15.41 18.08 -1.86
CA ARG A 170 15.02 17.40 -3.10
C ARG A 170 16.09 16.36 -3.44
N LEU A 171 15.75 15.09 -3.28
CA LEU A 171 16.65 13.98 -3.56
C LEU A 171 16.35 13.41 -4.97
N PRO A 172 17.29 13.52 -5.92
CA PRO A 172 17.17 12.80 -7.19
C PRO A 172 17.39 11.30 -6.95
N ILE A 173 16.39 10.51 -7.31
CA ILE A 173 16.40 9.05 -7.24
C ILE A 173 16.24 8.51 -8.65
N ARG A 174 17.09 7.57 -9.05
CA ARG A 174 16.99 6.89 -10.33
C ARG A 174 16.71 5.42 -10.09
N VAL A 175 15.58 4.95 -10.62
CA VAL A 175 15.14 3.55 -10.49
C VAL A 175 15.00 2.96 -11.88
N ARG A 176 15.94 2.09 -12.25
CA ARG A 176 15.86 1.33 -13.51
C ARG A 176 14.77 0.26 -13.41
N GLY A 177 14.04 0.07 -14.50
CA GLY A 177 12.90 -0.85 -14.58
C GLY A 177 11.56 -0.21 -14.19
N ALA A 178 11.57 1.05 -13.74
CA ALA A 178 10.36 1.80 -13.39
C ALA A 178 9.78 2.63 -14.55
N GLU A 179 10.41 2.63 -15.72
CA GLU A 179 10.09 3.53 -16.85
C GLU A 179 8.67 3.34 -17.40
N ARG A 180 8.09 2.15 -17.17
CA ARG A 180 6.72 1.79 -17.58
C ARG A 180 5.78 1.58 -16.39
N ALA A 181 6.22 1.90 -15.17
CA ALA A 181 5.37 1.81 -14.01
C ALA A 181 4.25 2.85 -14.08
N GLY A 182 3.07 2.48 -13.57
CA GLY A 182 2.01 3.47 -13.32
C GLY A 182 2.45 4.50 -12.31
N GLY A 183 3.20 4.08 -11.30
CA GLY A 183 3.94 4.96 -10.41
C GLY A 183 4.84 4.22 -9.44
N VAL A 184 5.59 4.98 -8.65
CA VAL A 184 6.60 4.50 -7.72
C VAL A 184 6.42 5.15 -6.36
N SER A 185 6.52 4.33 -5.32
CA SER A 185 6.69 4.81 -3.96
C SER A 185 8.12 4.62 -3.50
N ILE A 186 8.61 5.59 -2.74
CA ILE A 186 9.92 5.56 -2.10
C ILE A 186 9.73 5.74 -0.60
N ASP A 187 10.31 4.83 0.17
CA ASP A 187 10.39 4.92 1.63
C ASP A 187 11.84 4.80 2.10
N PHE A 188 12.13 5.43 3.24
CA PHE A 188 13.31 5.16 4.04
C PHE A 188 12.90 4.43 5.31
N ILE A 189 13.42 3.21 5.50
CA ILE A 189 13.15 2.38 6.68
C ILE A 189 14.35 2.50 7.63
N PRO A 190 14.22 3.17 8.78
CA PRO A 190 15.32 3.33 9.73
C PRO A 190 15.78 1.98 10.30
N LEU A 191 17.08 1.70 10.24
CA LEU A 191 17.72 0.49 10.75
C LEU A 191 18.52 0.74 12.04
N ALA A 192 19.19 1.90 12.11
CA ALA A 192 19.98 2.30 13.28
C ALA A 192 20.11 3.81 13.35
N VAL A 193 20.13 4.36 14.56
CA VAL A 193 20.33 5.79 14.82
C VAL A 193 21.64 5.98 15.59
N TYR A 194 22.35 7.03 15.24
CA TYR A 194 23.56 7.44 15.93
C TYR A 194 23.42 8.87 16.47
N SER A 195 23.83 9.06 17.72
CA SER A 195 23.86 10.33 18.43
C SER A 195 25.19 10.43 19.16
N ARG A 196 25.91 11.53 18.94
CA ARG A 196 27.27 11.80 19.47
C ARG A 196 28.25 10.67 19.18
N GLY A 197 28.17 10.09 17.98
CA GLY A 197 28.98 8.95 17.57
C GLY A 197 28.63 7.60 18.23
N GLN A 198 27.60 7.54 19.09
CA GLN A 198 27.13 6.31 19.73
C GLN A 198 25.83 5.81 19.10
N ARG A 199 25.69 4.49 19.03
CA ARG A 199 24.46 3.86 18.54
C ARG A 199 23.38 3.95 19.61
N VAL A 200 22.20 4.42 19.23
CA VAL A 200 21.01 4.48 20.06
C VAL A 200 20.23 3.17 19.86
N THR A 201 19.98 2.44 20.94
CA THR A 201 19.40 1.08 20.87
C THR A 201 17.88 1.05 20.86
N ASP A 202 17.24 2.07 21.42
CA ASP A 202 15.79 2.18 21.52
C ASP A 202 15.31 3.54 21.02
N PHE A 203 14.78 3.57 19.80
CA PHE A 203 14.41 4.79 19.10
C PHE A 203 13.11 4.64 18.32
N GLN A 204 12.51 5.79 18.03
CA GLN A 204 11.49 5.94 17.01
C GLN A 204 11.97 7.00 16.03
N CYS A 205 11.88 6.69 14.74
CA CYS A 205 12.20 7.64 13.68
C CYS A 205 11.02 7.78 12.73
N SER A 206 10.79 9.00 12.28
CA SER A 206 9.94 9.33 11.15
C SER A 206 10.77 10.01 10.07
N VAL A 207 10.53 9.64 8.82
CA VAL A 207 10.96 10.40 7.65
C VAL A 207 9.69 11.01 7.08
N GLU A 208 9.66 12.33 7.00
CA GLU A 208 8.48 13.08 6.60
C GLU A 208 8.59 13.54 5.15
N TYR A 209 7.46 13.46 4.45
CA TYR A 209 7.31 13.87 3.07
C TYR A 209 6.13 14.85 2.98
N PRO A 210 6.21 15.91 2.14
CA PRO A 210 5.16 16.93 2.06
C PRO A 210 3.80 16.39 1.61
N ARG A 211 3.81 15.36 0.76
CA ARG A 211 2.65 14.58 0.33
C ARG A 211 3.17 13.19 -0.02
N SER A 212 2.55 12.14 0.47
CA SER A 212 2.77 10.77 0.01
C SER A 212 1.53 10.33 -0.74
N ALA A 213 1.75 9.72 -1.89
CA ALA A 213 0.83 8.73 -2.44
C ALA A 213 1.61 7.82 -3.37
N VAL A 214 1.99 8.34 -4.54
CA VAL A 214 2.77 7.65 -5.57
C VAL A 214 3.39 8.72 -6.47
N ILE A 215 4.67 8.59 -6.83
CA ILE A 215 5.36 9.51 -7.75
C ILE A 215 5.45 8.85 -9.12
N ARG A 216 5.12 9.59 -10.18
CA ARG A 216 5.31 9.09 -11.55
C ARG A 216 6.77 9.27 -11.95
N PRO A 217 7.50 8.20 -12.30
CA PRO A 217 8.85 8.32 -12.84
C PRO A 217 8.79 9.00 -14.21
N ASP A 218 9.86 9.68 -14.60
CA ASP A 218 10.01 10.15 -15.97
C ASP A 218 10.32 8.98 -16.94
N ALA A 219 10.44 9.30 -18.24
CA ALA A 219 10.72 8.31 -19.28
C ALA A 219 12.06 7.57 -19.11
N GLN A 220 12.94 8.07 -18.23
CA GLN A 220 14.24 7.52 -17.91
C GLN A 220 14.27 6.83 -16.53
N GLY A 221 13.13 6.71 -15.85
CA GLY A 221 13.03 6.11 -14.52
C GLY A 221 13.52 7.02 -13.39
N ALA A 222 13.71 8.32 -13.65
CA ALA A 222 14.13 9.27 -12.63
C ALA A 222 12.93 9.87 -11.89
N ILE A 223 13.14 10.09 -10.61
CA ILE A 223 12.16 10.56 -9.62
C ILE A 223 12.86 11.63 -8.79
N THR A 224 12.21 12.77 -8.57
CA THR A 224 12.67 13.73 -7.57
C THR A 224 11.80 13.61 -6.33
N LEU A 225 12.38 13.10 -5.25
CA LEU A 225 11.68 12.91 -3.97
C LEU A 225 11.90 14.13 -3.06
N PRO A 226 10.85 14.88 -2.71
CA PRO A 226 10.96 15.89 -1.66
C PRO A 226 10.89 15.24 -0.27
N ILE A 227 11.91 15.47 0.54
CA ILE A 227 11.99 15.04 1.94
C ILE A 227 11.85 16.29 2.82
N ALA A 228 10.81 16.33 3.65
CA ALA A 228 10.55 17.43 4.59
C ALA A 228 11.52 17.39 5.77
N GLY A 229 11.83 16.19 6.25
CA GLY A 229 12.90 16.01 7.22
C GLY A 229 12.94 14.60 7.78
N VAL A 230 13.96 14.37 8.59
CA VAL A 230 14.05 13.18 9.44
C VAL A 230 14.03 13.61 10.89
N GLN A 231 13.23 12.91 11.69
CA GLN A 231 13.15 13.11 13.13
C GLN A 231 13.30 11.77 13.81
N CYS A 232 14.18 11.70 14.79
CA CYS A 232 14.33 10.54 15.65
C CYS A 232 14.27 10.98 17.11
N VAL A 233 13.71 10.13 17.97
CA VAL A 233 13.66 10.33 19.41
C VAL A 233 13.92 8.99 20.12
N PRO A 234 14.60 8.97 21.28
CA PRO A 234 14.62 7.79 22.14
C PRO A 234 13.21 7.49 22.65
N ARG A 235 12.82 6.22 22.77
CA ARG A 235 11.47 5.86 23.27
C ARG A 235 11.40 5.85 24.79
N THR A 236 12.48 5.42 25.45
CA THR A 236 12.48 5.11 26.89
C THR A 236 12.74 6.32 27.79
N GLN A 237 13.47 7.34 27.33
CA GLN A 237 13.63 8.60 28.07
C GLN A 237 13.79 9.80 27.13
N PRO A 238 13.03 10.90 27.32
CA PRO A 238 13.31 12.16 26.65
C PRO A 238 14.68 12.69 27.09
N ASP A 239 15.65 12.65 26.19
CA ASP A 239 16.95 13.28 26.40
C ASP A 239 16.96 14.64 25.70
N PRO A 240 16.96 15.77 26.45
CA PRO A 240 16.99 17.12 25.86
C PRO A 240 18.31 17.41 25.11
N GLN A 241 19.33 16.60 25.34
CA GLN A 241 20.61 16.65 24.67
C GLN A 241 20.71 15.75 23.44
N PHE A 242 19.66 14.97 23.17
CA PHE A 242 19.59 14.06 22.04
C PHE A 242 19.71 14.82 20.72
N ARG A 243 20.67 14.41 19.89
CA ARG A 243 20.83 14.91 18.54
C ARG A 243 21.10 13.76 17.60
N THR A 244 20.28 13.64 16.57
CA THR A 244 20.52 12.67 15.50
C THR A 244 21.71 13.14 14.65
N ASP A 245 22.81 12.40 14.68
CA ASP A 245 23.98 12.65 13.83
C ASP A 245 23.83 11.96 12.47
N SER A 246 23.34 10.72 12.50
CA SER A 246 23.06 9.94 11.30
C SER A 246 22.06 8.82 11.56
N VAL A 247 21.38 8.41 10.50
CA VAL A 247 20.44 7.29 10.50
C VAL A 247 20.85 6.35 9.38
N ARG A 248 21.22 5.12 9.72
CA ARG A 248 21.33 4.05 8.73
C ARG A 248 19.91 3.61 8.36
N ALA A 249 19.58 3.61 7.08
CA ALA A 249 18.24 3.29 6.61
C ALA A 249 18.29 2.41 5.35
N THR A 250 17.24 1.61 5.12
CA THR A 250 16.98 0.99 3.82
C THR A 250 16.19 1.97 2.97
N LEU A 251 16.73 2.40 1.83
CA LEU A 251 15.95 3.03 0.78
C LEU A 251 15.21 1.93 0.05
N ARG A 252 13.89 1.97 0.10
CA ARG A 252 12.98 1.02 -0.55
C ARG A 252 12.22 1.73 -1.65
N ALA A 253 12.41 1.29 -2.88
CA ALA A 253 11.62 1.70 -4.03
C ALA A 253 10.65 0.59 -4.41
N VAL A 254 9.37 0.92 -4.53
CA VAL A 254 8.33 -0.01 -4.99
C VAL A 254 7.61 0.61 -6.18
N ALA A 255 7.72 -0.01 -7.35
CA ALA A 255 7.00 0.38 -8.54
C ALA A 255 5.72 -0.45 -8.67
N PHE A 256 4.67 0.17 -9.19
CA PHE A 256 3.36 -0.43 -9.37
C PHE A 256 2.88 -0.26 -10.81
N ASP A 257 2.08 -1.20 -11.29
CA ASP A 257 1.42 -1.04 -12.58
C ASP A 257 0.33 0.07 -12.52
N SER A 258 -0.22 0.42 -13.68
CA SER A 258 -1.30 1.41 -13.77
C SER A 258 -2.59 0.94 -13.09
N ALA A 259 -2.80 -0.37 -12.92
CA ALA A 259 -3.99 -0.89 -12.27
C ALA A 259 -3.97 -0.58 -10.78
N TYR A 260 -2.85 -0.82 -10.13
CA TYR A 260 -2.63 -0.50 -8.72
C TYR A 260 -2.64 1.02 -8.48
N LEU A 261 -2.04 1.83 -9.36
CA LEU A 261 -2.11 3.29 -9.21
C LEU A 261 -3.56 3.79 -9.19
N ARG A 262 -4.39 3.33 -10.14
CA ARG A 262 -5.83 3.69 -10.15
C ARG A 262 -6.54 3.23 -8.89
N TYR A 263 -6.15 2.08 -8.35
CA TYR A 263 -6.69 1.59 -7.09
C TYR A 263 -6.38 2.54 -5.92
N VAL A 264 -5.13 2.97 -5.80
CA VAL A 264 -4.68 3.92 -4.76
C VAL A 264 -5.32 5.31 -4.95
N GLU A 265 -5.30 5.86 -6.16
CA GLU A 265 -5.91 7.16 -6.47
C GLU A 265 -7.40 7.17 -6.13
N ALA A 266 -8.12 6.07 -6.39
CA ALA A 266 -9.53 5.95 -6.05
C ALA A 266 -9.79 5.85 -4.54
N GLN A 267 -8.89 5.22 -3.77
CA GLN A 267 -8.99 5.19 -2.31
C GLN A 267 -8.73 6.56 -1.68
N GLU A 268 -7.76 7.32 -2.19
CA GLU A 268 -7.36 8.61 -1.62
C GLU A 268 -8.32 9.76 -1.96
N GLN A 269 -8.86 9.80 -3.19
CA GLN A 269 -9.54 10.99 -3.69
C GLN A 269 -10.98 11.16 -3.21
N ASN A 270 -11.68 10.10 -2.81
CA ASN A 270 -13.15 10.14 -2.91
C ASN A 270 -13.93 9.88 -1.63
N SER A 271 -13.34 9.52 -0.49
CA SER A 271 -14.12 8.86 0.59
C SER A 271 -14.99 7.71 0.04
N VAL A 272 -14.70 7.24 -1.18
CA VAL A 272 -15.35 6.11 -1.83
C VAL A 272 -14.71 4.94 -1.16
N SER A 273 -15.52 4.29 -0.33
CA SER A 273 -15.19 3.01 0.26
C SER A 273 -14.55 2.14 -0.83
N ALA A 274 -13.51 1.36 -0.50
CA ALA A 274 -12.85 0.39 -1.38
C ALA A 274 -13.80 -0.60 -2.10
N ARG A 275 -15.10 -0.49 -1.83
CA ARG A 275 -16.28 -1.17 -2.36
C ARG A 275 -16.66 -0.86 -3.81
N GLU A 276 -16.15 0.19 -4.44
CA GLU A 276 -16.52 0.54 -5.83
C GLU A 276 -15.36 0.42 -6.82
N VAL A 277 -14.16 0.15 -6.32
CA VAL A 277 -12.95 0.17 -7.12
C VAL A 277 -12.65 -1.24 -7.60
N THR A 278 -12.72 -1.44 -8.91
CA THR A 278 -12.41 -2.71 -9.57
C THR A 278 -11.30 -2.46 -10.59
N VAL A 279 -10.12 -3.05 -10.38
CA VAL A 279 -9.00 -2.87 -11.32
C VAL A 279 -8.25 -4.18 -11.58
N GLY A 280 -8.11 -4.56 -12.85
CA GLY A 280 -7.41 -5.79 -13.24
C GLY A 280 -8.16 -7.09 -12.91
N VAL A 281 -9.38 -7.00 -12.37
CA VAL A 281 -10.31 -8.12 -12.13
C VAL A 281 -11.70 -7.82 -12.70
N THR A 282 -12.47 -8.88 -12.95
CA THR A 282 -13.87 -8.86 -13.39
C THR A 282 -14.65 -9.88 -12.56
N GLY A 283 -15.87 -9.54 -12.13
CA GLY A 283 -16.71 -10.41 -11.29
C GLY A 283 -16.53 -10.23 -9.78
N ALA A 284 -15.66 -9.31 -9.36
CA ALA A 284 -15.45 -8.91 -7.97
C ALA A 284 -14.96 -7.46 -7.90
N ILE A 285 -15.09 -6.85 -6.73
CA ILE A 285 -14.42 -5.59 -6.39
C ILE A 285 -12.97 -5.86 -5.97
N GLY A 286 -12.15 -4.81 -5.96
CA GLY A 286 -10.75 -4.88 -5.52
C GLY A 286 -9.76 -4.85 -6.69
N LEU A 287 -8.65 -5.57 -6.54
CA LEU A 287 -7.53 -5.47 -7.48
C LEU A 287 -6.81 -6.79 -7.76
N PHE A 288 -6.37 -6.94 -9.00
CA PHE A 288 -5.28 -7.84 -9.39
C PHE A 288 -4.27 -7.04 -10.20
N ALA A 289 -3.09 -6.84 -9.61
CA ALA A 289 -2.07 -5.95 -10.14
C ALA A 289 -0.66 -6.52 -9.94
N ALA A 290 0.32 -5.84 -10.51
CA ALA A 290 1.73 -6.16 -10.36
C ALA A 290 2.50 -5.03 -9.69
N ALA A 291 3.54 -5.42 -8.95
CA ALA A 291 4.54 -4.55 -8.38
C ALA A 291 5.94 -5.13 -8.59
N ALA A 292 6.95 -4.30 -8.41
CA ALA A 292 8.33 -4.71 -8.28
C ALA A 292 8.99 -3.86 -7.20
N ARG A 293 10.02 -4.40 -6.57
CA ARG A 293 10.69 -3.77 -5.43
C ARG A 293 12.20 -3.81 -5.60
N ALA A 294 12.87 -2.72 -5.22
CA ALA A 294 14.30 -2.66 -5.03
C ALA A 294 14.61 -2.03 -3.67
N GLU A 295 15.62 -2.56 -3.01
CA GLU A 295 16.07 -2.10 -1.69
C GLU A 295 17.60 -2.04 -1.68
N HIS A 296 18.13 -1.02 -1.01
CA HIS A 296 19.55 -0.95 -0.67
C HIS A 296 19.77 0.03 0.49
N GLU A 297 20.88 -0.13 1.21
CA GLU A 297 21.17 0.70 2.37
C GLU A 297 21.73 2.08 2.00
N VAL A 298 21.37 3.08 2.79
CA VAL A 298 21.87 4.47 2.72
C VAL A 298 22.07 5.01 4.14
N VAL A 299 22.74 6.16 4.25
CA VAL A 299 22.92 6.88 5.52
C VAL A 299 22.31 8.28 5.38
N LEU A 300 21.24 8.54 6.13
CA LEU A 300 20.65 9.88 6.23
C LEU A 300 21.43 10.71 7.25
N ILE A 301 21.80 11.93 6.88
CA ILE A 301 22.56 12.87 7.73
C ILE A 301 21.70 14.10 7.95
N PRO A 302 21.11 14.27 9.15
CA PRO A 302 20.32 15.44 9.48
C PRO A 302 21.22 16.69 9.48
N CYS A 303 20.91 17.66 8.63
CA CYS A 303 21.55 18.97 8.64
C CYS A 303 21.13 19.73 9.89
N GLN A 304 22.01 20.58 10.41
CA GLN A 304 21.65 21.49 11.49
C GLN A 304 20.61 22.49 10.99
N PRO A 305 19.55 22.81 11.77
CA PRO A 305 18.56 23.81 11.37
C PRO A 305 19.16 25.18 11.04
N SER A 306 20.30 25.51 11.65
CA SER A 306 21.04 26.76 11.45
C SER A 306 21.99 26.75 10.26
N GLN A 307 22.10 25.64 9.52
CA GLN A 307 23.02 25.51 8.39
C GLN A 307 22.30 24.97 7.14
N PRO A 308 22.56 25.53 5.95
CA PRO A 308 22.01 24.98 4.72
C PRO A 308 22.51 23.54 4.53
N CYS A 309 21.61 22.64 4.14
CA CYS A 309 22.02 21.32 3.69
C CYS A 309 22.89 21.46 2.44
N PRO A 310 24.03 20.74 2.34
CA PRO A 310 24.72 20.63 1.07
C PRO A 310 23.79 20.02 0.02
N ALA A 311 23.92 20.47 -1.23
CA ALA A 311 23.19 19.88 -2.34
C ALA A 311 23.59 18.39 -2.50
N PRO A 312 22.62 17.50 -2.75
CA PRO A 312 22.88 16.08 -2.97
C PRO A 312 23.64 15.81 -4.26
#